data_AF-A0A4V3DE58-F1
#
_entry.id   AF-A0A4V3DE58-F1
#
_cell.length_a   1.000
_cell.length_b   1.000
_cell.length_c   1.000
_cell.angle_alpha   90.00
_cell.angle_beta   90.00
_cell.angle_gamma   90.00
#
_symmetry.space_group_name_H-M   'P 1'
#
loop_
_entity.id
_entity.type
_entity.pdbx_description
1 polymer ?
#
loop_
_entity_poly.entity_id
_entity_poly.type
_entity_poly.pdbx_seq_one_letter_code
_entity_poly.pdbx_strand_id
1 'polypeptide(L)'
;MFELFKEAVRSAYLMKKNNRTLPYDELEKPSPGDLRNLFLLLMARGLSQDDQETLVRFLKYNGAYAELDTYIRRYDLDKFRPLRNYILGNTSNPSEDVVKILAMLIDFQPRPYRKWRENHLAEVGIKNENREYQNRQEPYSSLKNTATLRKNNSRPIITRSSGSSSSIRNGLKLLLSLGIISTVAAVFIAKE
;
A
#
# COMPACT_ATOMS: atom_id res chain seq x y z
N MET A 1 5.90 9.64 13.98
CA MET A 1 5.94 9.25 12.55
C MET A 1 6.16 7.75 12.37
N PHE A 2 7.18 7.14 12.98
CA PHE A 2 7.40 5.69 12.87
C PHE A 2 6.23 4.84 13.38
N GLU A 3 5.58 5.29 14.46
CA GLU A 3 4.37 4.67 14.99
C GLU A 3 3.28 4.45 13.93
N LEU A 4 3.09 5.40 12.99
CA LEU A 4 2.13 5.24 11.90
C LEU A 4 2.52 4.13 10.93
N PHE A 5 3.83 4.00 10.64
CA PHE A 5 4.34 2.89 9.83
C PHE A 5 4.17 1.55 10.53
N LYS A 6 4.45 1.49 11.84
CA LYS A 6 4.24 0.30 12.67
C LYS A 6 2.78 -0.16 12.63
N GLU A 7 1.84 0.76 12.82
CA GLU A 7 0.41 0.44 12.74
C GLU A 7 0.02 0.01 11.32
N ALA A 8 0.47 0.72 10.28
CA ALA A 8 0.17 0.35 8.89
C ALA A 8 0.66 -1.07 8.52
N VAL A 9 1.89 -1.42 8.93
CA VAL A 9 2.45 -2.76 8.72
C VAL A 9 1.67 -3.80 9.52
N ARG A 10 1.32 -3.52 10.78
CA ARG A 10 0.56 -4.44 11.61
C ARG A 10 -0.84 -4.69 11.04
N SER A 11 -1.54 -3.64 10.64
CA SER A 11 -2.85 -3.74 10.00
C SER A 11 -2.77 -4.54 8.69
N ALA A 12 -1.76 -4.28 7.85
CA ALA A 12 -1.56 -5.02 6.60
C ALA A 12 -1.32 -6.52 6.84
N TYR A 13 -0.51 -6.89 7.85
CA TYR A 13 -0.32 -8.29 8.24
C TYR A 13 -1.65 -8.93 8.67
N LEU A 14 -2.40 -8.29 9.56
CA LEU A 14 -3.67 -8.82 10.08
C LEU A 14 -4.71 -8.97 8.97
N MET A 15 -4.82 -8.01 8.07
CA MET A 15 -5.70 -8.10 6.90
C MET A 15 -5.32 -9.28 6.00
N LYS A 16 -4.03 -9.41 5.66
CA LYS A 16 -3.54 -10.52 4.83
C LYS A 16 -3.79 -11.88 5.51
N LYS A 17 -3.56 -11.97 6.82
CA LYS A 17 -3.82 -13.17 7.62
C LYS A 17 -5.31 -13.55 7.60
N ASN A 18 -6.19 -12.60 7.94
CA ASN A 18 -7.64 -12.84 8.00
C ASN A 18 -8.21 -13.22 6.63
N ASN A 19 -7.66 -12.65 5.55
CA ASN A 19 -8.08 -12.91 4.19
C ASN A 19 -7.39 -14.14 3.56
N ARG A 20 -6.51 -14.85 4.29
CA ARG A 20 -5.69 -15.96 3.76
C ARG A 20 -4.89 -15.58 2.51
N THR A 21 -4.29 -14.40 2.54
CA THR A 21 -3.48 -13.80 1.45
C THR A 21 -2.08 -13.42 1.94
N LEU A 22 -1.59 -14.10 2.98
CA LEU A 22 -0.17 -13.99 3.36
C LEU A 22 0.69 -14.52 2.20
N PRO A 23 1.84 -13.90 1.89
CA PRO A 23 2.72 -14.39 0.82
C PRO A 23 3.33 -15.77 1.12
N TYR A 24 3.35 -16.16 2.40
CA TYR A 24 3.93 -17.38 2.92
C TYR A 24 3.04 -17.92 4.06
N ASP A 25 2.68 -19.20 3.99
CA ASP A 25 1.79 -19.83 4.98
C ASP A 25 2.44 -19.89 6.37
N GLU A 26 3.77 -20.02 6.42
CA GLU A 26 4.55 -20.08 7.66
C GLU A 26 4.39 -18.81 8.52
N LEU A 27 3.99 -17.67 7.93
CA LEU A 27 3.77 -16.42 8.66
C LEU A 27 2.49 -16.41 9.51
N GLU A 28 1.61 -17.41 9.37
CA GLU A 28 0.41 -17.50 10.19
C GLU A 28 0.76 -17.75 11.67
N LYS A 29 1.71 -18.66 11.91
CA LYS A 29 2.21 -19.03 13.25
C LYS A 29 3.67 -19.54 13.17
N PRO A 30 4.65 -18.67 12.86
CA PRO A 30 6.00 -19.11 12.58
C PRO A 30 6.71 -19.64 13.83
N SER A 31 7.46 -20.72 13.67
CA SER A 31 8.58 -21.08 14.53
C SER A 31 9.83 -20.25 14.18
N PRO A 32 10.83 -20.15 15.07
CA PRO A 32 12.11 -19.57 14.71
C PRO A 32 12.79 -20.23 13.50
N GLY A 33 12.63 -21.56 13.34
CA GLY A 33 13.13 -22.30 12.19
C GLY A 33 12.45 -21.88 10.89
N ASP A 34 11.13 -21.64 10.92
CA ASP A 34 10.38 -21.17 9.76
C ASP A 34 10.85 -19.78 9.31
N LEU A 35 11.08 -18.87 10.27
CA LEU A 35 11.62 -17.54 9.97
C LEU A 35 13.00 -17.62 9.29
N ARG A 36 13.89 -18.49 9.80
CA ARG A 36 15.19 -18.74 9.16
C ARG A 36 15.03 -19.23 7.72
N ASN A 37 14.16 -20.23 7.52
CA ASN A 37 13.93 -20.81 6.20
C ASN A 37 13.34 -19.79 5.23
N LEU A 38 12.42 -18.93 5.70
CA LEU A 38 11.89 -17.81 4.91
C LEU A 38 12.97 -16.82 4.48
N PHE A 39 13.92 -16.46 5.36
CA PHE A 39 15.02 -15.59 4.96
C PHE A 39 15.92 -16.22 3.90
N LEU A 40 16.24 -17.51 4.05
CA LEU A 40 17.02 -18.25 3.03
C LEU A 40 16.28 -18.31 1.68
N LEU A 41 14.97 -18.55 1.72
CA LEU A 41 14.12 -18.55 0.52
C LEU A 41 14.11 -17.18 -0.17
N LEU A 42 13.95 -16.10 0.59
CA LEU A 42 13.95 -14.73 0.08
C LEU A 42 15.30 -14.36 -0.54
N MET A 43 16.41 -14.73 0.11
CA MET A 43 17.74 -14.54 -0.45
C MET A 43 17.91 -15.29 -1.79
N ALA A 44 17.46 -16.53 -1.87
CA ALA A 44 17.54 -17.33 -3.09
C ALA A 44 16.71 -16.75 -4.25
N ARG A 45 15.59 -16.08 -3.94
CA ARG A 45 14.74 -15.38 -4.93
C ARG A 45 15.31 -14.02 -5.37
N GLY A 46 16.30 -13.50 -4.66
CA GLY A 46 16.85 -12.17 -4.88
C GLY A 46 16.07 -11.12 -4.08
N LEU A 47 16.82 -10.29 -3.35
CA LEU A 47 16.29 -9.16 -2.59
C LEU A 47 16.68 -7.85 -3.25
N SER A 48 15.79 -6.86 -3.18
CA SER A 48 16.14 -5.47 -3.52
C SER A 48 17.23 -4.94 -2.59
N GLN A 49 18.01 -3.94 -3.03
CA GLN A 49 19.07 -3.38 -2.19
C GLN A 49 18.54 -2.92 -0.81
N ASP A 50 17.38 -2.27 -0.76
CA ASP A 50 16.80 -1.85 0.52
C ASP A 50 16.39 -3.03 1.42
N ASP A 51 15.88 -4.12 0.82
CA ASP A 51 15.53 -5.33 1.56
C ASP A 51 16.78 -6.05 2.08
N GLN A 52 17.87 -6.06 1.29
CA GLN A 52 19.18 -6.57 1.71
C GLN A 52 19.70 -5.80 2.92
N GLU A 53 19.69 -4.46 2.86
CA GLU A 53 20.12 -3.60 3.98
C GLU A 53 19.26 -3.82 5.22
N THR A 54 17.94 -4.00 5.03
CA THR A 54 16.99 -4.29 6.12
C THR A 54 17.31 -5.63 6.79
N LEU A 55 17.56 -6.68 5.99
CA LEU A 55 17.91 -8.01 6.47
C LEU A 55 19.25 -8.03 7.22
N VAL A 56 20.30 -7.43 6.64
CA VAL A 56 21.63 -7.33 7.25
C VAL A 56 21.57 -6.61 8.59
N ARG A 57 20.83 -5.49 8.66
CA ARG A 57 20.65 -4.73 9.90
C ARG A 57 19.97 -5.55 10.99
N PHE A 58 18.88 -6.25 10.65
CA PHE A 58 18.15 -7.10 11.60
C PHE A 58 19.01 -8.24 12.14
N LEU A 59 19.78 -8.88 11.27
CA LEU A 59 20.69 -9.97 11.62
C LEU A 59 21.95 -9.48 12.36
N LYS A 60 22.18 -8.16 12.40
CA LYS A 60 23.40 -7.52 12.93
C LYS A 60 24.67 -8.11 12.30
N TYR A 61 24.59 -8.38 10.99
CA TYR A 61 25.68 -8.97 10.24
C TYR A 61 26.61 -7.87 9.69
N ASN A 62 27.92 -8.09 9.77
CA ASN A 62 28.95 -7.13 9.34
C ASN A 62 29.95 -7.70 8.33
N GLY A 63 29.74 -8.94 7.85
CA GLY A 63 30.59 -9.56 6.83
C GLY A 63 30.12 -9.29 5.40
N ALA A 64 30.71 -10.00 4.44
CA ALA A 64 30.36 -9.86 3.04
C ALA A 64 28.97 -10.43 2.75
N TYR A 65 28.16 -9.72 1.94
CA TYR A 65 26.80 -10.19 1.60
C TYR A 65 26.79 -11.60 0.97
N ALA A 66 27.84 -11.97 0.23
CA ALA A 66 28.01 -13.30 -0.36
C ALA A 66 28.06 -14.45 0.67
N GLU A 67 28.40 -14.17 1.93
CA GLU A 67 28.48 -15.15 3.02
C GLU A 67 27.23 -15.13 3.93
N LEU A 68 26.26 -14.25 3.63
CA LEU A 68 25.09 -14.04 4.48
C LEU A 68 24.21 -15.30 4.59
N ASP A 69 24.11 -16.12 3.54
CA ASP A 69 23.33 -17.37 3.59
C ASP A 69 23.92 -18.33 4.63
N THR A 70 25.25 -18.47 4.63
CA THR A 70 25.99 -19.35 5.54
C THR A 70 25.86 -18.85 6.96
N TYR A 71 25.89 -17.53 7.15
CA TYR A 71 25.60 -16.89 8.43
C TYR A 71 24.18 -17.20 8.93
N ILE A 72 23.15 -17.02 8.09
CA ILE A 72 21.75 -17.28 8.44
C ILE A 72 21.52 -18.74 8.84
N ARG A 73 22.15 -19.70 8.16
CA ARG A 73 22.04 -21.14 8.49
C ARG A 73 22.51 -21.45 9.91
N ARG A 74 23.55 -20.75 10.38
CA ARG A 74 24.14 -20.90 11.72
C ARG A 74 23.63 -19.88 12.73
N TYR A 75 22.71 -19.00 12.31
CA TYR A 75 22.19 -17.95 13.17
C TYR A 75 21.38 -18.54 14.32
N ASP A 76 21.62 -17.99 15.50
CA ASP A 76 20.94 -18.37 16.73
C ASP A 76 19.43 -18.15 16.60
N LEU A 77 18.66 -19.24 16.67
CA LEU A 77 17.21 -19.22 16.50
C LEU A 77 16.51 -18.39 17.57
N ASP A 78 17.06 -18.27 18.77
CA ASP A 78 16.45 -17.46 19.84
C ASP A 78 16.43 -15.98 19.49
N LYS A 79 17.32 -15.52 18.60
CA LYS A 79 17.32 -14.14 18.10
C LYS A 79 16.17 -13.83 17.15
N PHE A 80 15.44 -14.83 16.65
CA PHE A 80 14.18 -14.62 15.92
C PHE A 80 12.98 -14.43 16.85
N ARG A 81 13.13 -14.68 18.16
CA ARG A 81 12.03 -14.59 19.13
C ARG A 81 11.34 -13.22 19.15
N PRO A 82 12.02 -12.07 19.05
CA PRO A 82 11.35 -10.77 19.00
C PRO A 82 10.44 -10.61 17.77
N LEU A 83 10.89 -11.04 16.59
CA LEU A 83 10.10 -11.02 15.37
C LEU A 83 8.89 -11.94 15.46
N ARG A 84 9.11 -13.19 15.91
CA ARG A 84 8.04 -14.15 16.15
C ARG A 84 6.99 -13.60 17.12
N ASN A 85 7.43 -13.05 18.25
CA ASN A 85 6.52 -12.51 19.27
C ASN A 85 5.69 -11.36 18.72
N TYR A 86 6.28 -10.50 17.88
CA TYR A 86 5.54 -9.44 17.22
C TYR A 86 4.49 -9.98 16.23
N ILE A 87 4.87 -10.94 15.38
CA ILE A 87 3.94 -11.61 14.44
C ILE A 87 2.75 -12.20 15.19
N LEU A 88 3.02 -12.96 16.26
CA LEU A 88 2.00 -13.62 17.08
C LEU A 88 1.17 -12.64 17.94
N GLY A 89 1.56 -11.38 18.05
CA GLY A 89 0.87 -10.39 18.88
C GLY A 89 1.23 -10.44 20.37
N ASN A 90 2.28 -11.18 20.75
CA ASN A 90 2.79 -11.26 22.12
C ASN A 90 3.61 -10.03 22.54
N THR A 91 3.89 -9.11 21.61
CA THR A 91 4.65 -7.89 21.86
C THR A 91 4.00 -6.74 21.10
N SER A 92 3.57 -5.70 21.81
CA SER A 92 2.94 -4.50 21.22
C SER A 92 3.97 -3.44 20.78
N ASN A 93 5.15 -3.44 21.41
CA ASN A 93 6.20 -2.46 21.13
C ASN A 93 7.52 -3.11 20.69
N PRO A 94 7.60 -3.63 19.44
CA PRO A 94 8.83 -4.17 18.87
C PRO A 94 9.85 -3.07 18.54
N SER A 95 11.10 -3.46 18.27
CA SER A 95 12.10 -2.54 17.69
C SER A 95 11.76 -2.16 16.24
N GLU A 96 12.33 -1.07 15.75
CA GLU A 96 12.10 -0.65 14.36
C GLU A 96 12.51 -1.73 13.35
N ASP A 97 13.63 -2.41 13.60
CA ASP A 97 14.16 -3.45 12.69
C ASP A 97 13.19 -4.63 12.60
N VAL A 98 12.53 -5.00 13.70
CA VAL A 98 11.50 -6.06 13.69
C VAL A 98 10.30 -5.66 12.82
N VAL A 99 9.85 -4.40 12.92
CA VAL A 99 8.73 -3.90 12.10
C VAL A 99 9.10 -3.84 10.62
N LYS A 100 10.31 -3.35 10.29
CA LYS A 100 10.81 -3.26 8.91
C LYS A 100 10.96 -4.65 8.28
N ILE A 101 11.45 -5.63 9.05
CA ILE A 101 11.50 -7.02 8.60
C ILE A 101 10.11 -7.60 8.38
N LEU A 102 9.16 -7.34 9.28
CA LEU A 102 7.78 -7.79 9.04
C LEU A 102 7.25 -7.19 7.73
N ALA A 103 7.46 -5.89 7.50
CA ALA A 103 7.08 -5.22 6.26
C ALA A 103 7.67 -5.90 5.01
N MET A 104 8.92 -6.32 5.06
CA MET A 104 9.57 -7.12 4.01
C MET A 104 8.90 -8.48 3.83
N LEU A 105 8.68 -9.23 4.92
CA LEU A 105 8.10 -10.59 4.87
C LEU A 105 6.67 -10.64 4.32
N ILE A 106 5.85 -9.59 4.56
CA ILE A 106 4.45 -9.53 4.08
C ILE A 106 4.28 -8.83 2.73
N ASP A 107 5.40 -8.46 2.09
CA ASP A 107 5.46 -7.64 0.89
C ASP A 107 4.68 -6.29 1.03
N PHE A 108 4.87 -5.60 2.15
CA PHE A 108 4.29 -4.27 2.38
C PHE A 108 5.02 -3.21 1.56
N GLN A 109 4.27 -2.38 0.84
CA GLN A 109 4.82 -1.31 0.01
C GLN A 109 4.15 0.04 0.32
N PRO A 110 4.89 1.15 0.17
CA PRO A 110 6.34 1.22 -0.03
C PRO A 110 7.13 0.79 1.23
N ARG A 111 8.28 0.14 1.04
CA ARG A 111 9.27 -0.16 2.10
C ARG A 111 10.69 0.16 1.61
N PRO A 112 11.65 0.48 2.49
CA PRO A 112 11.59 0.49 3.95
C PRO A 112 10.95 1.78 4.50
N TYR A 113 10.91 1.95 5.83
CA TYR A 113 10.25 3.09 6.50
C TYR A 113 10.59 4.46 5.89
N ARG A 114 11.84 4.68 5.46
CA ARG A 114 12.23 5.95 4.84
C ARG A 114 11.40 6.27 3.59
N LYS A 115 11.26 5.30 2.67
CA LYS A 115 10.44 5.43 1.47
C LYS A 115 8.96 5.59 1.83
N TRP A 116 8.48 4.83 2.82
CA TRP A 116 7.10 5.00 3.29
C TRP A 116 6.82 6.40 3.83
N ARG A 117 7.73 6.94 4.64
CA ARG A 117 7.60 8.28 5.21
C ARG A 117 7.59 9.35 4.12
N GLU A 118 8.48 9.25 3.13
CA GLU A 118 8.53 10.17 1.99
C GLU A 118 7.20 10.17 1.21
N ASN A 119 6.67 8.99 0.89
CA ASN A 119 5.36 8.87 0.23
C ASN A 119 4.22 9.42 1.10
N HIS A 120 4.21 9.10 2.39
CA HIS A 120 3.18 9.57 3.30
C HIS A 120 3.15 11.09 3.42
N LEU A 121 4.32 11.74 3.48
CA LEU A 121 4.42 13.20 3.51
C LEU A 121 3.93 13.84 2.21
N ALA A 122 4.23 13.24 1.05
CA ALA A 122 3.73 13.71 -0.23
C ALA A 122 2.19 13.62 -0.31
N GLU A 123 1.60 12.50 0.13
CA GLU A 123 0.15 12.34 0.18
C GLU A 123 -0.54 13.36 1.10
N VAL A 124 0.05 13.63 2.27
CA VAL A 124 -0.46 14.63 3.21
C VAL A 124 -0.39 16.03 2.60
N GLY A 125 0.71 16.37 1.92
CA GLY A 125 0.85 17.63 1.17
C GLY A 125 -0.26 17.82 0.14
N ILE A 126 -0.49 16.84 -0.72
CA ILE A 126 -1.53 16.86 -1.75
C ILE A 126 -2.94 17.00 -1.13
N LYS A 127 -3.22 16.32 -0.02
CA LYS A 127 -4.52 16.44 0.68
C LYS A 127 -4.73 17.83 1.24
N ASN A 128 -3.69 18.46 1.78
CA ASN A 128 -3.77 19.81 2.32
C ASN A 128 -3.97 20.84 1.22
N GLU A 129 -3.23 20.74 0.12
CA GLU A 129 -3.42 21.57 -1.07
C GLU A 129 -4.86 21.47 -1.59
N ASN A 130 -5.37 20.24 -1.78
CA ASN A 130 -6.74 20.03 -2.23
C ASN A 130 -7.78 20.64 -1.27
N ARG A 131 -7.60 20.51 0.06
CA ARG A 131 -8.48 21.16 1.04
C ARG A 131 -8.43 22.68 0.94
N GLU A 132 -7.24 23.26 0.72
CA GLU A 132 -7.07 24.69 0.54
C GLU A 132 -7.74 25.19 -0.75
N TYR A 133 -7.63 24.45 -1.86
CA TYR A 133 -8.35 24.74 -3.09
C TYR A 133 -9.87 24.67 -2.92
N GLN A 134 -10.40 23.64 -2.24
CA GLN A 134 -11.85 23.53 -1.98
C GLN A 134 -12.35 24.68 -1.09
N ASN A 135 -11.59 25.06 -0.06
CA ASN A 135 -11.95 26.16 0.83
C ASN A 135 -11.88 27.54 0.14
N ARG A 136 -11.07 27.71 -0.91
CA ARG A 136 -10.98 28.95 -1.69
C ARG A 136 -12.13 29.16 -2.69
N GLN A 137 -12.91 28.13 -3.02
CA GLN A 137 -13.90 28.16 -4.12
C GLN A 137 -15.36 28.40 -3.68
N GLU A 138 -15.64 28.54 -2.38
CA GLU A 138 -16.95 28.99 -1.85
C GLU A 138 -16.81 30.46 -1.38
N PRO A 139 -17.45 31.50 -1.98
CA PRO A 139 -18.75 31.52 -2.65
C PRO A 139 -18.78 32.32 -3.99
N TYR A 140 -18.50 31.69 -5.14
CA TYR A 140 -18.78 32.29 -6.47
C TYR A 140 -19.83 31.51 -7.29
N SER A 141 -20.43 30.47 -6.70
CA SER A 141 -21.51 29.66 -7.29
C SER A 141 -22.91 30.26 -7.06
N SER A 142 -23.08 31.30 -6.23
CA SER A 142 -24.39 31.91 -5.94
C SER A 142 -24.85 33.01 -6.91
N LEU A 143 -24.02 33.45 -7.87
CA LEU A 143 -24.33 34.60 -8.75
C LEU A 143 -25.00 34.25 -10.10
N LYS A 144 -25.32 32.98 -10.40
CA LYS A 144 -25.86 32.61 -11.72
C LYS A 144 -27.39 32.63 -11.87
N ASN A 145 -28.15 32.93 -10.82
CA ASN A 145 -29.62 32.89 -10.88
C ASN A 145 -30.32 34.27 -10.95
N THR A 146 -29.59 35.39 -10.98
CA THR A 146 -30.22 36.74 -10.95
C THR A 146 -30.28 37.45 -12.31
N ALA A 147 -29.84 36.81 -13.40
CA ALA A 147 -29.74 37.45 -14.72
C ALA A 147 -30.98 37.34 -15.63
N THR A 148 -32.14 36.85 -15.17
CA THR A 148 -33.31 36.58 -16.04
C THR A 148 -34.56 37.41 -15.77
N LEU A 149 -34.44 38.60 -15.16
CA LEU A 149 -35.56 39.56 -15.09
C LEU A 149 -35.11 40.97 -15.47
N ARG A 150 -34.97 41.23 -16.78
CA ARG A 150 -35.27 42.55 -17.32
C ARG A 150 -35.74 42.49 -18.78
N LYS A 151 -36.97 42.98 -18.92
CA LYS A 151 -37.88 42.97 -20.05
C LYS A 151 -37.47 44.02 -21.10
N ASN A 152 -37.49 43.58 -22.36
CA ASN A 152 -37.92 44.24 -23.61
C ASN A 152 -37.57 45.73 -23.85
N ASN A 153 -36.81 46.02 -24.92
CA ASN A 153 -37.34 46.66 -26.14
C ASN A 153 -36.26 46.91 -27.22
N SER A 154 -36.65 46.64 -28.48
CA SER A 154 -36.29 47.36 -29.72
C SER A 154 -35.07 46.93 -30.58
N ARG A 155 -35.45 46.34 -31.74
CA ARG A 155 -34.97 46.45 -33.14
C ARG A 155 -34.18 45.27 -33.74
N PRO A 156 -34.51 44.84 -34.99
CA PRO A 156 -33.84 43.75 -35.67
C PRO A 156 -32.64 44.27 -36.45
N ILE A 157 -31.50 43.56 -36.35
CA ILE A 157 -30.42 43.68 -37.31
C ILE A 157 -30.10 42.27 -37.80
N ILE A 158 -30.38 42.06 -39.09
CA ILE A 158 -29.92 40.92 -39.88
C ILE A 158 -28.44 41.17 -40.21
N THR A 159 -27.57 40.18 -39.96
CA THR A 159 -26.49 39.75 -40.87
C THR A 159 -25.76 38.49 -40.37
N ARG A 160 -26.00 37.39 -41.09
CA ARG A 160 -25.12 36.32 -41.61
C ARG A 160 -23.84 35.86 -40.86
N SER A 161 -23.77 34.51 -40.76
CA SER A 161 -22.61 33.56 -40.89
C SER A 161 -21.40 33.79 -39.99
N SER A 162 -20.71 32.82 -39.40
CA SER A 162 -20.48 31.38 -39.60
C SER A 162 -19.73 30.92 -38.34
N GLY A 163 -20.03 29.79 -37.70
CA GLY A 163 -19.32 28.54 -37.98
C GLY A 163 -18.39 28.11 -36.82
N SER A 164 -18.48 26.83 -36.46
CA SER A 164 -17.58 26.01 -35.61
C SER A 164 -17.70 26.20 -34.08
N SER A 165 -18.52 25.40 -33.38
CA SER A 165 -18.41 23.96 -33.06
C SER A 165 -17.57 23.67 -31.80
N SER A 166 -18.30 23.17 -30.81
CA SER A 166 -17.96 22.31 -29.67
C SER A 166 -16.75 21.39 -29.89
N SER A 167 -16.00 20.92 -28.88
CA SER A 167 -16.44 19.95 -27.86
C SER A 167 -15.20 19.48 -27.07
N ILE A 168 -15.24 19.47 -25.73
CA ILE A 168 -15.27 18.26 -24.87
C ILE A 168 -13.94 17.93 -24.18
N ARG A 169 -13.97 18.15 -22.85
CA ARG A 169 -13.62 17.28 -21.71
C ARG A 169 -12.51 16.24 -21.88
N ASN A 170 -11.64 16.17 -20.86
CA ASN A 170 -11.17 14.90 -20.31
C ASN A 170 -11.22 14.97 -18.77
N GLY A 171 -12.32 14.47 -18.20
CA GLY A 171 -12.38 14.00 -16.83
C GLY A 171 -12.01 12.51 -16.83
N LEU A 172 -10.94 12.16 -16.12
CA LEU A 172 -10.48 10.78 -16.02
C LEU A 172 -11.39 10.03 -15.04
N LYS A 173 -12.30 9.21 -15.59
CA LYS A 173 -13.11 8.24 -14.85
C LYS A 173 -12.27 6.98 -14.63
N LEU A 174 -11.91 6.69 -13.38
CA LEU A 174 -11.33 5.40 -12.99
C LEU A 174 -12.48 4.38 -12.89
N LEU A 175 -12.53 3.43 -13.82
CA LEU A 175 -13.53 2.34 -13.80
C LEU A 175 -13.10 1.24 -12.83
N LEU A 176 -13.99 0.91 -11.92
CA LEU A 176 -13.97 -0.29 -11.08
C LEU A 176 -14.19 -1.52 -11.97
N SER A 177 -13.26 -2.47 -12.01
CA SER A 177 -13.51 -3.81 -12.56
C SER A 177 -13.89 -4.76 -11.43
N LEU A 178 -15.17 -5.17 -11.43
CA LEU A 178 -15.76 -6.20 -10.60
C LEU A 178 -15.30 -7.61 -11.02
N GLY A 179 -14.97 -8.42 -10.01
CA GLY A 179 -15.34 -9.83 -9.82
C GLY A 179 -15.23 -10.85 -10.97
N ILE A 180 -14.34 -11.83 -10.79
CA ILE A 180 -14.60 -13.19 -11.26
C ILE A 180 -14.92 -14.04 -10.03
N ILE A 181 -16.22 -14.29 -9.84
CA ILE A 181 -16.73 -15.38 -8.99
C ILE A 181 -16.57 -16.65 -9.83
N SER A 182 -15.61 -17.51 -9.49
CA SER A 182 -15.53 -18.86 -10.08
C SER A 182 -16.18 -19.85 -9.12
N THR A 183 -17.46 -20.10 -9.34
CA THR A 183 -18.17 -21.29 -8.84
C THR A 183 -17.56 -22.54 -9.46
N VAL A 184 -16.94 -23.40 -8.64
CA VAL A 184 -16.81 -24.82 -8.97
C VAL A 184 -17.58 -25.59 -7.91
N ALA A 185 -18.85 -25.83 -8.22
CA ALA A 185 -19.63 -26.89 -7.62
C ALA A 185 -19.55 -28.12 -8.52
N ALA A 186 -19.57 -29.30 -7.88
CA ALA A 186 -19.85 -30.61 -8.45
C ALA A 186 -18.76 -31.27 -9.33
N VAL A 187 -17.90 -32.07 -8.68
CA VAL A 187 -17.40 -33.31 -9.28
C VAL A 187 -17.54 -34.45 -8.26
N PHE A 188 -18.56 -35.26 -8.53
CA PHE A 188 -18.65 -36.71 -8.39
C PHE A 188 -18.60 -37.39 -7.02
N ILE A 189 -19.81 -37.77 -6.63
CA ILE A 189 -20.19 -38.92 -5.80
C ILE A 189 -19.84 -40.25 -6.50
N ALA A 190 -19.52 -41.25 -5.67
CA ALA A 190 -19.52 -42.72 -5.88
C ALA A 190 -18.36 -43.35 -6.67
N LYS A 191 -17.60 -44.25 -6.02
CA LYS A 191 -17.84 -45.71 -6.07
C LYS A 191 -16.90 -46.47 -5.11
N GLU A 192 -17.50 -47.45 -4.41
CA GLU A 192 -16.96 -48.59 -3.63
C GLU A 192 -16.12 -48.33 -2.36
#